data_AF-A0A6P8I2F9-F1
#
_entry.id   AF-A0A6P8I2F9-F1
#
_cell.length_a   1.000
_cell.length_b   1.000
_cell.length_c   1.000
_cell.angle_alpha   90.00
_cell.angle_beta   90.00
_cell.angle_gamma   90.00
#
_symmetry.space_group_name_H-M   'P 1'
#
loop_
_entity.id
_entity.type
_entity.pdbx_description
1 polymer ?
#
loop_
_entity_poly.entity_id
_entity_poly.type
_entity_poly.pdbx_seq_one_letter_code
_entity_poly.pdbx_strand_id
1 'polypeptide(L)'
;FFRKSIPRISTYLQSAFSFKSSLTNAHSSRGASTNVGTPSQAQVVIAGGGVIGCSVAYHLAKLGWKDILLLEQGSVSGGTTWHAVGLLGKLRGTRLETYICDYAETLYKRLEEETGLQSGFKKCGGLLIARSDDRLTAVKRTAVQAR
;
A
#
# COMPACT_ATOMS: atom_id res chain seq x y z
N PHE A 1 -0.18 -0.70 9.08
CA PHE A 1 0.96 -0.85 8.16
C PHE A 1 1.22 0.43 7.36
N PHE A 2 0.41 0.79 6.36
CA PHE A 2 0.63 1.99 5.53
C PHE A 2 0.67 3.35 6.29
N ARG A 3 -0.03 3.46 7.43
CA ARG A 3 0.01 4.66 8.30
C ARG A 3 1.37 4.93 8.98
N LYS A 4 2.26 3.93 9.07
CA LYS A 4 3.56 4.04 9.76
C LYS A 4 4.77 3.76 8.86
N SER A 5 4.59 3.11 7.70
CA SER A 5 5.68 2.57 6.84
C SER A 5 6.24 3.52 5.78
N ILE A 6 5.77 4.76 5.67
CA ILE A 6 6.18 5.67 4.59
C ILE A 6 6.89 6.91 5.14
N PRO A 7 8.24 6.92 5.22
CA PRO A 7 8.99 8.02 5.84
C PRO A 7 9.20 9.27 4.94
N ARG A 8 8.76 9.28 3.66
CA ARG A 8 9.08 10.37 2.71
C ARG A 8 7.93 10.89 1.83
N ILE A 9 6.68 10.54 2.11
CA ILE A 9 5.54 11.06 1.33
C ILE A 9 4.75 12.01 2.20
N SER A 10 4.66 13.25 1.73
CA SER A 10 3.79 14.27 2.32
C SER A 10 2.35 13.82 2.08
N THR A 11 1.83 13.08 3.06
CA THR A 11 0.45 12.58 3.07
C THR A 11 -0.39 13.67 3.70
N TYR A 12 -1.17 14.39 2.89
CA TYR A 12 -2.11 15.39 3.39
C TYR A 12 -3.37 14.68 3.83
N LEU A 13 -3.47 14.52 5.14
CA LEU A 13 -4.67 14.14 5.87
C LEU A 13 -5.38 15.44 6.30
N GLN A 14 -6.59 15.69 5.80
CA GLN A 14 -7.51 16.53 6.57
C GLN A 14 -7.85 15.74 7.84
N SER A 15 -7.47 16.32 8.99
CA SER A 15 -7.54 15.78 10.36
C SER A 15 -6.31 14.97 10.83
N ALA A 16 -5.46 15.70 11.57
CA ALA A 16 -4.59 15.28 12.65
C ALA A 16 -3.62 14.11 12.41
N PHE A 17 -2.33 14.43 12.17
CA PHE A 17 -1.21 14.08 13.06
C PHE A 17 0.12 14.56 12.44
N SER A 18 0.88 15.37 13.20
CA SER A 18 2.24 15.84 12.87
C SER A 18 3.27 14.77 13.22
N PHE A 19 4.18 14.46 12.29
CA PHE A 19 5.45 13.79 12.62
C PHE A 19 6.58 14.40 11.79
N LYS A 20 7.32 15.31 12.42
CA LYS A 20 8.68 15.71 12.03
C LYS A 20 9.59 15.29 13.18
N SER A 21 10.52 14.38 12.93
CA SER A 21 11.59 14.08 13.89
C SER A 21 12.57 15.26 13.92
N SER A 22 12.55 16.02 15.00
CA SER A 22 13.70 16.83 15.42
C SER A 22 13.78 16.71 16.94
N LEU A 23 14.79 15.98 17.40
CA LEU A 23 15.18 15.90 18.81
C LEU A 23 15.54 17.31 19.29
N THR A 24 14.75 17.89 20.20
CA THR A 24 15.21 18.79 21.27
C THR A 24 14.10 18.93 22.32
N ASN A 25 14.50 18.94 23.58
CA ASN A 25 13.68 18.97 24.80
C ASN A 25 12.59 20.04 24.81
N ALA A 26 11.42 19.73 25.38
CA ALA A 26 10.84 20.42 26.56
C ALA A 26 9.34 20.13 26.72
N HIS A 27 8.89 20.29 27.96
CA HIS A 27 7.59 19.91 28.53
C HIS A 27 6.32 20.54 27.92
N SER A 28 5.24 19.78 28.11
CA SER A 28 3.86 20.21 28.45
C SER A 28 3.01 21.04 27.48
N SER A 29 1.88 20.41 27.13
CA SER A 29 0.51 20.97 27.01
C SER A 29 0.01 21.46 25.64
N ARG A 30 -1.25 21.07 25.37
CA ARG A 30 -2.22 21.55 24.36
C ARG A 30 -1.96 21.13 22.90
N GLY A 31 -2.83 20.24 22.41
CA GLY A 31 -2.86 19.76 21.02
C GLY A 31 -3.17 20.88 20.04
N ALA A 32 -2.12 21.42 19.41
CA ALA A 32 -2.21 22.36 18.32
C ALA A 32 -2.41 21.61 16.99
N SER A 33 -3.49 21.91 16.27
CA SER A 33 -3.62 21.51 14.86
C SER A 33 -2.61 22.32 14.04
N THR A 34 -1.45 21.74 13.75
CA THR A 34 -0.49 22.35 12.84
C THR A 34 -1.05 22.29 11.42
N ASN A 35 -1.63 23.39 10.95
CA ASN A 35 -1.94 23.63 9.54
C ASN A 35 -0.62 23.69 8.77
N VAL A 36 -0.16 22.54 8.27
CA VAL A 36 0.90 22.52 7.25
C VAL A 36 0.20 22.86 5.94
N GLY A 37 0.39 24.10 5.47
CA GLY A 37 -0.20 24.57 4.22
C GLY A 37 0.19 23.67 3.05
N THR A 38 -0.76 23.39 2.17
CA THR A 38 -0.52 22.63 0.94
C THR A 38 0.53 23.36 0.10
N PRO A 39 1.55 22.68 -0.44
CA PRO A 39 2.58 23.33 -1.23
C PRO A 39 1.94 23.93 -2.48
N SER A 40 2.42 25.10 -2.91
CA SER A 40 1.95 25.76 -4.13
C SER A 40 2.31 24.99 -5.40
N GLN A 41 3.27 24.08 -5.33
CA GLN A 41 3.74 23.26 -6.44
C GLN A 41 4.17 21.87 -5.96
N ALA A 42 3.89 20.85 -6.75
CA ALA A 42 4.37 19.48 -6.56
C ALA A 42 4.75 18.89 -7.92
N GLN A 43 5.73 17.99 -7.94
CA GLN A 43 6.12 17.28 -9.17
C GLN A 43 5.10 16.20 -9.53
N VAL A 44 4.55 15.52 -8.53
CA VAL A 44 3.51 14.51 -8.70
C VAL A 44 2.45 14.68 -7.62
N VAL A 45 1.19 14.70 -8.04
CA VAL A 45 0.03 14.70 -7.13
C VAL A 45 -0.71 13.38 -7.28
N ILE A 46 -0.90 12.68 -6.17
CA ILE A 46 -1.62 11.40 -6.08
C ILE A 46 -2.92 11.64 -5.33
N ALA A 47 -4.05 11.46 -6.02
CA ALA A 47 -5.36 11.55 -5.41
C ALA A 47 -5.81 10.17 -4.93
N GLY A 48 -5.94 10.00 -3.62
CA GLY A 48 -6.38 8.79 -2.94
C GLY A 48 -5.27 8.12 -2.10
N GLY A 49 -5.49 8.05 -0.79
CA GLY A 49 -4.65 7.40 0.21
C GLY A 49 -5.01 5.94 0.47
N GLY A 50 -5.54 5.24 -0.52
CA GLY A 50 -5.71 3.78 -0.49
C GLY A 50 -4.40 3.03 -0.73
N VAL A 51 -4.43 1.69 -0.63
CA VAL A 51 -3.25 0.84 -0.85
C VAL A 51 -2.54 1.11 -2.18
N ILE A 52 -3.32 1.39 -3.25
CA ILE A 52 -2.77 1.66 -4.58
C ILE A 52 -2.04 3.00 -4.61
N GLY A 53 -2.66 4.08 -4.11
CA GLY A 53 -2.03 5.40 -4.08
C GLY A 53 -0.78 5.43 -3.20
N CYS A 54 -0.83 4.79 -2.03
CA CYS A 54 0.34 4.62 -1.17
C CYS A 54 1.43 3.78 -1.84
N SER A 55 1.06 2.72 -2.59
CA SER A 55 2.02 1.91 -3.35
C SER A 55 2.70 2.74 -4.44
N VAL A 56 1.95 3.50 -5.24
CA VAL A 56 2.50 4.37 -6.28
C VAL A 56 3.48 5.37 -5.67
N ALA A 57 3.07 6.03 -4.60
CA ALA A 57 3.92 6.98 -3.90
C ALA A 57 5.22 6.30 -3.43
N TYR A 58 5.12 5.15 -2.76
CA TYR A 58 6.28 4.39 -2.27
C TYR A 58 7.26 4.05 -3.40
N HIS A 59 6.77 3.58 -4.55
CA HIS A 59 7.63 3.24 -5.68
C HIS A 59 8.28 4.47 -6.31
N LEU A 60 7.55 5.59 -6.45
CA LEU A 60 8.11 6.85 -6.93
C LEU A 60 9.21 7.37 -6.00
N ALA A 61 8.97 7.35 -4.69
CA ALA A 61 9.97 7.74 -3.70
C ALA A 61 11.21 6.85 -3.76
N LYS A 62 11.04 5.54 -3.99
CA LYS A 62 12.15 4.57 -4.15
C LYS A 62 12.95 4.81 -5.44
N LEU A 63 12.29 5.28 -6.50
CA LEU A 63 12.94 5.72 -7.75
C LEU A 63 13.65 7.08 -7.62
N GLY A 64 13.61 7.72 -6.45
CA GLY A 64 14.31 8.98 -6.19
C GLY A 64 13.53 10.24 -6.56
N TRP A 65 12.25 10.11 -6.92
CA TRP A 65 11.39 11.25 -7.16
C TRP A 65 11.20 12.07 -5.88
N LYS A 66 11.18 13.39 -6.03
CA LYS A 66 10.99 14.36 -4.94
C LYS A 66 9.65 15.10 -5.14
N ASP A 67 9.20 15.79 -4.10
CA ASP A 67 7.98 16.61 -4.15
C ASP A 67 6.71 15.83 -4.57
N ILE A 68 6.53 14.65 -3.98
CA ILE A 68 5.34 13.81 -4.17
C ILE A 68 4.29 14.20 -3.12
N LEU A 69 3.15 14.66 -3.61
CA LEU A 69 2.00 15.06 -2.82
C LEU A 69 0.92 13.97 -2.87
N LEU A 70 0.58 13.37 -1.73
CA LEU A 70 -0.54 12.43 -1.64
C LEU A 70 -1.71 13.10 -0.93
N LEU A 71 -2.86 13.18 -1.59
CA LEU A 71 -4.09 13.79 -1.09
C LEU A 71 -5.12 12.72 -0.77
N GLU A 72 -5.71 12.76 0.41
CA GLU A 72 -6.82 11.90 0.82
C GLU A 72 -7.90 12.74 1.48
N GLN A 73 -9.17 12.49 1.12
CA GLN A 73 -10.31 13.22 1.66
C GLN A 73 -10.60 12.83 3.11
N GLY A 74 -10.40 11.55 3.45
CA GLY A 74 -10.65 11.01 4.79
C GLY A 74 -9.38 10.52 5.48
N SER A 75 -9.46 9.36 6.12
CA SER A 75 -8.31 8.70 6.72
C SER A 75 -7.56 7.85 5.69
N VAL A 76 -6.23 7.79 5.79
CA VAL A 76 -5.41 6.89 4.98
C VAL A 76 -5.90 5.45 5.17
N SER A 77 -6.10 4.74 4.06
CA SER A 77 -6.69 3.41 4.01
C SER A 77 -8.17 3.32 4.43
N GLY A 78 -8.89 4.43 4.63
CA GLY A 78 -10.28 4.44 5.10
C GLY A 78 -11.33 3.95 4.09
N GLY A 79 -10.97 3.78 2.82
CA GLY A 79 -11.86 3.25 1.78
C GLY A 79 -11.95 1.73 1.76
N THR A 80 -11.97 1.15 0.55
CA THR A 80 -12.06 -0.31 0.33
C THR A 80 -10.89 -1.09 0.93
N THR A 81 -9.74 -0.43 1.11
CA THR A 81 -8.55 -1.07 1.69
C THR A 81 -8.76 -1.51 3.13
N TRP A 82 -9.48 -0.73 3.96
CA TRP A 82 -9.76 -1.10 5.34
C TRP A 82 -10.63 -2.36 5.45
N HIS A 83 -11.62 -2.48 4.57
CA HIS A 83 -12.56 -3.61 4.55
C HIS A 83 -12.06 -4.80 3.73
N ALA A 84 -10.85 -4.73 3.16
CA ALA A 84 -10.31 -5.78 2.32
C ALA A 84 -9.93 -7.01 3.17
N VAL A 85 -10.27 -8.20 2.67
CA VAL A 85 -9.98 -9.50 3.31
C VAL A 85 -8.47 -9.78 3.37
N GLY A 86 -7.66 -9.08 2.57
CA GLY A 86 -6.19 -9.24 2.57
C GLY A 86 -5.69 -10.50 1.85
N LEU A 87 -6.50 -11.11 0.98
CA LEU A 87 -6.11 -12.32 0.24
C LEU A 87 -5.21 -11.99 -0.97
N LEU A 88 -4.02 -12.60 -1.00
CA LEU A 88 -3.10 -12.53 -2.14
C LEU A 88 -2.98 -13.91 -2.82
N GLY A 89 -3.68 -14.09 -3.95
CA GLY A 89 -3.64 -15.33 -4.74
C GLY A 89 -2.80 -15.18 -6.02
N LYS A 90 -1.98 -16.20 -6.34
CA LYS A 90 -1.09 -16.17 -7.51
C LYS A 90 -1.74 -16.58 -8.82
N LEU A 91 -2.69 -17.51 -8.79
CA LEU A 91 -3.30 -18.05 -10.00
C LEU A 91 -4.24 -17.00 -10.61
N ARG A 92 -3.81 -16.37 -11.71
CA ARG A 92 -4.55 -15.34 -12.44
C ARG A 92 -4.80 -15.75 -13.87
N GLY A 93 -5.74 -15.06 -14.54
CA GLY A 93 -6.13 -15.36 -15.92
C GLY A 93 -5.03 -15.07 -16.92
N THR A 94 -4.08 -14.21 -16.56
CA THR A 94 -2.95 -13.84 -17.39
C THR A 94 -1.61 -13.95 -16.66
N ARG A 95 -0.55 -14.08 -17.45
CA ARG A 95 0.83 -14.13 -16.95
C ARG A 95 1.25 -12.83 -16.26
N LEU A 96 0.80 -11.67 -16.77
CA LEU A 96 1.12 -10.36 -16.19
C LEU A 96 0.50 -10.20 -14.80
N GLU A 97 -0.76 -10.58 -14.64
CA GLU A 97 -1.43 -10.53 -13.33
C GLU A 97 -0.76 -11.47 -12.32
N THR A 98 -0.35 -12.66 -12.76
CA THR A 98 0.39 -13.63 -11.94
C THR A 98 1.72 -13.04 -11.49
N TYR A 99 2.45 -12.41 -12.42
CA TYR A 99 3.72 -11.72 -12.14
C TYR A 99 3.54 -10.60 -11.10
N ILE A 100 2.51 -9.77 -11.23
CA ILE A 100 2.21 -8.70 -10.26
C ILE A 100 1.93 -9.28 -8.88
N CYS A 101 1.19 -10.39 -8.79
CA CYS A 101 0.90 -11.06 -7.51
C CYS A 101 2.16 -11.67 -6.88
N ASP A 102 3.07 -12.22 -7.69
CA ASP A 102 4.36 -12.74 -7.23
C ASP A 102 5.29 -11.63 -6.72
N TYR A 103 5.33 -10.52 -7.46
CA TYR A 103 6.03 -9.31 -7.03
C TYR A 103 5.46 -8.78 -5.71
N ALA A 104 4.14 -8.74 -5.55
CA ALA A 104 3.48 -8.29 -4.33
C ALA A 104 3.87 -9.15 -3.12
N GLU A 105 3.93 -10.49 -3.25
CA GLU A 105 4.42 -11.37 -2.17
C GLU A 105 5.84 -10.97 -1.74
N THR A 106 6.72 -10.75 -2.71
CA THR A 106 8.13 -10.39 -2.46
C THR A 106 8.25 -8.98 -1.90
N LEU A 107 7.37 -8.06 -2.29
CA LEU A 107 7.32 -6.71 -1.76
C LEU A 107 6.89 -6.69 -0.29
N TYR A 108 5.85 -7.45 0.09
CA TYR A 108 5.40 -7.48 1.49
C TYR A 108 6.50 -7.95 2.45
N LYS A 109 7.30 -8.96 2.06
CA LYS A 109 8.47 -9.40 2.84
C LYS A 109 9.52 -8.29 2.99
N ARG A 110 9.91 -7.68 1.88
CA ARG A 110 10.89 -6.58 1.88
C ARG A 110 10.42 -5.37 2.68
N LEU A 111 9.12 -5.06 2.67
CA LEU A 111 8.60 -3.94 3.43
C LEU A 111 8.70 -4.16 4.95
N GLU A 112 8.57 -5.40 5.43
CA GLU A 112 8.82 -5.71 6.85
C GLU A 112 10.28 -5.44 7.23
N GLU A 113 11.22 -5.83 6.36
CA GLU A 113 12.66 -5.58 6.53
C GLU A 113 13.01 -4.08 6.46
N GLU A 114 12.50 -3.37 5.46
CA GLU A 114 12.83 -1.96 5.22
C GLU A 114 12.22 -1.02 6.26
N THR A 115 11.01 -1.32 6.73
CA THR A 115 10.24 -0.39 7.59
C THR A 115 10.23 -0.81 9.06
N GLY A 116 10.66 -2.03 9.38
CA GLY A 116 10.60 -2.61 10.73
C GLY A 116 9.17 -2.79 11.25
N LEU A 117 8.17 -2.63 10.39
CA LEU A 117 6.75 -2.74 10.74
C LEU A 117 6.22 -4.06 10.22
N GLN A 118 5.49 -4.77 11.07
CA GLN A 118 4.86 -6.02 10.67
C GLN A 118 3.73 -5.75 9.67
N SER A 119 3.81 -6.39 8.50
CA SER A 119 2.77 -6.35 7.47
C SER A 119 1.62 -7.29 7.81
N GLY A 120 1.88 -8.32 8.63
CA GLY A 120 0.92 -9.36 8.97
C GLY A 120 0.72 -10.38 7.84
N PHE A 121 1.55 -10.31 6.78
CA PHE A 121 1.46 -11.23 5.65
C PHE A 121 1.85 -12.65 6.06
N LYS A 122 0.95 -13.60 5.81
CA LYS A 122 1.17 -15.03 6.06
C LYS A 122 1.01 -15.81 4.76
N LYS A 123 2.04 -16.57 4.38
CA LYS A 123 1.99 -17.45 3.21
C LYS A 123 1.29 -18.76 3.58
N CYS A 124 -0.02 -18.81 3.35
CA CYS A 124 -0.85 -19.98 3.68
C CYS A 124 -1.20 -20.87 2.46
N GLY A 125 -0.74 -20.49 1.26
CA GLY A 125 -1.17 -21.14 0.02
C GLY A 125 -2.63 -20.84 -0.33
N GLY A 126 -3.15 -21.52 -1.35
CA GLY A 126 -4.55 -21.39 -1.76
C GLY A 126 -4.97 -22.59 -2.59
N LEU A 127 -6.22 -23.04 -2.42
CA LEU A 127 -6.80 -24.17 -3.12
C LEU A 127 -7.98 -23.71 -3.96
N LEU A 128 -7.91 -23.94 -5.28
CA LEU A 128 -9.07 -23.82 -6.15
C LEU A 128 -9.70 -25.20 -6.34
N ILE A 129 -11.01 -25.29 -6.06
CA ILE A 129 -11.78 -26.54 -6.18
C ILE A 129 -12.73 -26.41 -7.37
N ALA A 130 -12.67 -27.39 -8.27
CA ALA A 130 -13.65 -27.55 -9.36
C ALA A 130 -14.67 -28.63 -8.97
N ARG A 131 -15.96 -28.30 -9.03
CA ARG A 131 -17.07 -29.23 -8.74
C ARG A 131 -17.76 -29.76 -10.00
N SER A 132 -17.27 -29.42 -11.19
CA SER A 132 -17.74 -29.93 -12.47
C SER A 132 -16.60 -30.00 -13.47
N ASP A 133 -16.76 -30.82 -14.51
CA ASP A 133 -15.74 -31.02 -15.54
C ASP A 133 -15.44 -29.73 -16.34
N ASP A 134 -16.47 -28.91 -16.57
CA ASP A 134 -16.31 -27.59 -17.19
C ASP A 134 -15.44 -26.67 -16.33
N ARG A 135 -15.67 -26.67 -15.00
CA ARG A 135 -14.85 -25.89 -14.07
C ARG A 135 -13.43 -26.42 -13.96
N LEU A 136 -13.24 -27.74 -14.04
CA LEU A 136 -11.91 -28.34 -14.06
C LEU A 136 -11.14 -27.93 -15.31
N THR A 137 -11.81 -27.92 -16.47
CA THR A 137 -11.24 -27.45 -17.74
C THR A 137 -10.85 -25.97 -17.65
N ALA A 138 -11.70 -25.11 -17.08
CA ALA A 138 -11.39 -23.70 -16.86
C ALA A 138 -10.16 -23.52 -15.94
N VAL A 139 -10.10 -24.22 -14.81
CA VAL A 139 -8.96 -24.15 -13.88
C VAL A 139 -7.66 -24.61 -14.55
N LYS A 140 -7.70 -25.70 -15.34
CA LYS A 140 -6.54 -26.18 -16.10
C LYS A 140 -6.06 -25.13 -17.11
N ARG A 141 -6.97 -24.47 -17.84
CA ARG A 141 -6.62 -23.38 -18.76
C ARG A 141 -5.93 -22.22 -18.04
N THR A 142 -6.50 -21.77 -16.93
CA THR A 142 -5.89 -20.71 -16.10
C THR A 142 -4.52 -21.14 -15.57
N ALA A 143 -4.34 -22.40 -15.16
CA ALA A 143 -3.05 -22.91 -14.68
C ALA A 143 -1.96 -22.91 -15.76
N VAL A 144 -2.33 -23.14 -17.03
CA VAL A 144 -1.39 -23.04 -18.15
C VAL A 144 -1.05 -21.58 -18.44
N GLN A 145 -2.02 -20.68 -18.40
CA GLN A 145 -1.82 -19.24 -18.66
C GLN A 145 -1.00 -18.52 -17.56
N ALA A 146 -1.01 -19.07 -16.34
CA ALA A 146 -0.28 -18.54 -15.19
C ALA A 146 1.17 -19.03 -15.09
N ARG A 147 1.61 -19.96 -15.95
CA ARG A 147 3.02 -20.37 -16.06
C ARG A 147 3.79 -19.41 -16.97
#